data_AF-A0A519Z8A9-F1
#
_entry.id   AF-A0A519Z8A9-F1
#
_cell.length_a   1.000
_cell.length_b   1.000
_cell.length_c   1.000
_cell.angle_alpha   90.00
_cell.angle_beta   90.00
_cell.angle_gamma   90.00
#
_symmetry.space_group_name_H-M   'P 1'
#
loop_
_entity.id
_entity.type
_entity.pdbx_description
1 polymer ?
#
loop_
_entity_poly.entity_id
_entity_poly.type
_entity_poly.pdbx_seq_one_letter_code
_entity_poly.pdbx_strand_id
1 'polypeptide(L)'
;MKLPHLDQLIPLERGEAALLAQALAVLLEDVHPIVYQERPTGLRLTPGLALQLTPLTKLGKRLVARHRQEQARPLKPGNRPPARPVRVHYDELVAVLQNRSALTYTNLAEVEKLQLQRVLGEFQRYSLSLECYINFR
;
A
#
# COMPACT_ATOMS: atom_id res chain seq x y z
N MET A 1 19.57 8.46 0.84
CA MET A 1 19.77 8.05 2.25
C MET A 1 18.64 7.12 2.64
N LYS A 2 18.91 5.97 3.29
CA LYS A 2 17.87 5.13 3.88
C LYS A 2 17.72 5.58 5.33
N LEU A 3 16.52 6.01 5.72
CA LEU A 3 16.18 6.33 7.11
C LEU A 3 15.36 5.14 7.64
N PRO A 4 16.00 3.99 7.97
CA PRO A 4 15.30 2.74 8.28
C PRO A 4 14.44 2.84 9.54
N HIS A 5 14.67 3.86 10.37
CA HIS A 5 13.82 4.15 11.50
C HIS A 5 12.42 4.58 11.04
N LEU A 6 12.30 5.35 9.95
CA LEU A 6 11.02 5.81 9.42
C LEU A 6 10.20 4.70 8.72
N ASP A 7 10.75 3.50 8.59
CA ASP A 7 9.99 2.35 8.10
C ASP A 7 8.94 1.95 9.14
N GLN A 8 7.68 1.88 8.72
CA GLN A 8 6.56 1.57 9.59
C GLN A 8 6.08 0.14 9.37
N LEU A 9 5.69 -0.52 10.46
CA LEU A 9 4.97 -1.78 10.41
C LEU A 9 3.48 -1.48 10.51
N ILE A 10 2.79 -1.51 9.38
CA ILE A 10 1.35 -1.23 9.33
C ILE A 10 0.59 -2.53 9.51
N PRO A 11 -0.21 -2.68 10.58
CA PRO A 11 -1.08 -3.83 10.73
C PRO A 11 -2.17 -3.77 9.66
N LEU A 12 -2.33 -4.85 8.91
CA LEU A 12 -3.43 -5.03 7.98
C LEU A 12 -4.23 -6.25 8.37
N GLU A 13 -5.54 -6.07 8.50
CA GLU A 13 -6.48 -7.17 8.63
C GLU A 13 -6.59 -7.95 7.32
N ARG A 14 -7.15 -9.16 7.40
CA ARG A 14 -7.34 -10.02 6.23
C ARG A 14 -8.21 -9.29 5.21
N GLY A 15 -7.78 -9.27 3.96
CA GLY A 15 -8.50 -8.59 2.87
C GLY A 15 -8.13 -7.11 2.68
N GLU A 16 -7.63 -6.41 3.71
CA GLU A 16 -7.21 -5.00 3.57
C GLU A 16 -6.02 -4.85 2.61
N ALA A 17 -5.14 -5.86 2.59
CA ALA A 17 -4.05 -5.92 1.62
C ALA A 17 -4.56 -6.01 0.18
N ALA A 18 -5.70 -6.67 -0.05
CA ALA A 18 -6.32 -6.76 -1.38
C ALA A 18 -6.92 -5.41 -1.79
N LEU A 19 -7.66 -4.77 -0.89
CA LEU A 19 -8.28 -3.46 -1.12
C LEU A 19 -7.22 -2.40 -1.47
N LEU A 20 -6.14 -2.34 -0.69
CA LEU A 20 -5.02 -1.43 -0.99
C LEU A 20 -4.34 -1.77 -2.31
N ALA A 21 -4.10 -3.06 -2.58
CA ALA A 21 -3.48 -3.46 -3.84
C ALA A 21 -4.35 -3.08 -5.05
N GLN A 22 -5.67 -3.21 -4.94
CA GLN A 22 -6.61 -2.84 -5.98
C GLN A 22 -6.67 -1.31 -6.16
N ALA A 23 -6.71 -0.54 -5.08
CA ALA A 23 -6.67 0.92 -5.15
C ALA A 23 -5.36 1.43 -5.79
N LEU A 24 -4.22 0.81 -5.44
CA LEU A 24 -2.94 1.11 -6.07
C LEU A 24 -2.91 0.71 -7.54
N ALA A 25 -3.51 -0.42 -7.91
CA ALA A 25 -3.58 -0.86 -9.30
C ALA A 25 -4.39 0.13 -10.14
N VAL A 26 -5.58 0.53 -9.67
CA VAL A 26 -6.41 1.54 -10.33
C VAL A 26 -5.66 2.87 -10.46
N LEU A 27 -4.98 3.33 -9.40
CA LEU A 27 -4.15 4.54 -9.47
C LEU A 27 -3.03 4.41 -10.54
N LEU A 28 -2.36 3.26 -10.59
CA LEU A 28 -1.25 3.03 -11.52
C LEU A 28 -1.72 2.82 -12.96
N GLU A 29 -2.93 2.29 -13.17
CA GLU A 29 -3.55 2.05 -14.47
C GLU A 29 -4.26 3.30 -15.03
N ASP A 30 -5.13 3.94 -14.24
CA ASP A 30 -5.99 5.04 -14.68
C ASP A 30 -5.30 6.41 -14.65
N VAL A 31 -4.47 6.68 -13.64
CA VAL A 31 -3.79 7.99 -13.52
C VAL A 31 -2.49 8.01 -14.33
N HIS A 32 -1.92 6.84 -14.64
CA HIS A 32 -0.64 6.75 -15.38
C HIS A 32 -0.58 5.60 -16.39
N PRO A 33 -1.36 5.66 -17.50
CA PRO A 33 -1.31 4.69 -18.60
C PRO A 33 0.06 4.57 -19.29
N ILE A 34 1.02 5.44 -18.96
CA ILE A 34 2.41 5.43 -19.48
C ILE A 34 3.26 4.31 -18.83
N VAL A 35 2.84 3.73 -17.69
CA VAL A 35 3.70 2.87 -16.85
C VAL A 35 3.40 1.38 -16.99
N TYR A 36 2.21 1.00 -17.44
CA TYR A 36 1.73 -0.39 -17.45
C TYR A 36 1.52 -0.99 -18.86
N GLN A 37 2.26 -0.52 -19.86
CA GLN A 37 2.45 -1.29 -21.09
C GLN A 37 3.78 -2.02 -21.06
N GLU A 38 3.75 -3.31 -20.70
CA GLU A 38 4.76 -4.26 -21.16
C GLU A 38 4.64 -4.38 -22.70
N ARG A 39 5.21 -3.41 -23.42
CA ARG A 39 5.46 -3.49 -24.86
C ARG A 39 6.96 -3.52 -25.12
N PRO A 40 7.41 -4.22 -26.19
CA PRO A 40 8.82 -4.56 -26.43
C PRO A 40 9.72 -3.38 -26.84
N THR A 41 9.26 -2.14 -26.71
CA THR A 41 9.99 -0.93 -27.09
C THR A 41 10.00 0.03 -25.92
N GLY A 42 11.17 0.16 -25.30
CA GLY A 42 11.37 0.81 -24.01
C GLY A 42 10.82 2.23 -23.91
N LEU A 43 9.66 2.35 -23.28
CA LEU A 43 9.16 3.62 -22.75
C LEU A 43 9.98 3.95 -21.49
N ARG A 44 10.96 4.83 -21.66
CA ARG A 44 11.66 5.44 -20.54
C ARG A 44 10.67 6.35 -19.82
N LEU A 45 10.29 5.97 -18.61
CA LEU A 45 9.63 6.85 -17.66
C LEU A 45 10.40 8.17 -17.62
N THR A 46 9.70 9.31 -17.70
CA THR A 46 10.36 10.57 -17.34
C THR A 46 10.86 10.43 -15.90
N PRO A 47 12.12 10.81 -15.61
CA PRO A 47 12.74 10.51 -14.31
C PRO A 47 11.90 10.97 -13.12
N GLY A 48 11.17 12.09 -13.24
CA GLY A 48 10.26 12.60 -12.21
C GLY A 48 9.09 11.66 -11.88
N LEU A 49 8.42 11.11 -12.89
CA LEU A 49 7.30 10.17 -12.68
C LEU A 49 7.80 8.81 -12.17
N ALA A 50 8.96 8.35 -12.62
CA ALA A 50 9.57 7.12 -12.12
C ALA A 50 9.83 7.20 -10.61
N LEU A 51 10.35 8.33 -10.13
CA LEU A 51 10.64 8.54 -8.71
C LEU A 51 9.38 8.55 -7.84
N GLN A 52 8.25 9.04 -8.36
CA GLN A 52 6.99 9.08 -7.64
C GLN A 52 6.26 7.73 -7.60
N LEU A 53 6.36 6.93 -8.66
CA LEU A 53 5.55 5.70 -8.83
C LEU A 53 6.29 4.42 -8.43
N THR A 54 7.63 4.44 -8.43
CA THR A 54 8.44 3.30 -7.98
C THR A 54 8.11 2.85 -6.54
N PRO A 55 7.88 3.76 -5.57
CA PRO A 55 7.46 3.36 -4.23
C PRO A 55 6.09 2.67 -4.22
N LEU A 56 5.10 3.20 -4.97
CA LEU A 56 3.75 2.63 -5.04
C LEU A 56 3.74 1.24 -5.68
N THR A 57 4.49 1.04 -6.76
CA THR A 57 4.60 -0.26 -7.43
C THR A 57 5.27 -1.33 -6.55
N LYS A 58 6.31 -0.96 -5.78
CA LYS A 58 6.96 -1.86 -4.80
C LYS A 58 6.01 -2.25 -3.67
N LEU A 59 5.27 -1.28 -3.14
CA LEU A 59 4.24 -1.53 -2.12
C LEU A 59 3.14 -2.44 -2.66
N GLY A 60 2.61 -2.15 -3.85
CA GLY A 60 1.58 -2.96 -4.53
C GLY A 60 2.00 -4.42 -4.68
N LYS A 61 3.23 -4.70 -5.15
CA LYS A 61 3.76 -6.06 -5.25
C LYS A 61 3.76 -6.81 -3.91
N ARG A 62 4.14 -6.14 -2.82
CA ARG A 62 4.14 -6.75 -1.48
C ARG A 62 2.74 -6.97 -0.93
N LEU A 63 1.79 -6.08 -1.20
CA LEU A 63 0.39 -6.25 -0.84
C LEU A 63 -0.26 -7.42 -1.60
N VAL A 64 0.00 -7.55 -2.90
CA VAL A 64 -0.46 -8.70 -3.71
C VAL A 64 0.14 -10.01 -3.17
N ALA A 65 1.44 -10.03 -2.89
CA ALA A 65 2.08 -11.21 -2.30
C ALA A 65 1.48 -11.56 -0.94
N ARG A 66 1.20 -10.56 -0.10
CA ARG A 66 0.53 -10.76 1.19
C ARG A 66 -0.88 -11.33 1.00
N HIS A 67 -1.67 -10.77 0.08
CA HIS A 67 -3.02 -11.25 -0.20
C HIS A 67 -3.01 -12.71 -0.70
N ARG A 68 -2.11 -13.08 -1.62
CA ARG A 68 -1.94 -14.48 -2.06
C ARG A 68 -1.64 -15.42 -0.90
N GLN A 69 -0.81 -14.98 0.06
CA GLN A 69 -0.54 -15.77 1.28
C GLN A 69 -1.77 -15.89 2.20
N GLU A 70 -2.65 -14.89 2.23
CA GLU A 70 -3.93 -14.97 2.96
C GLU A 70 -4.89 -15.97 2.34
N GLN A 71 -4.96 -16.00 1.01
CA GLN A 71 -5.80 -16.94 0.26
C GLN A 71 -5.28 -18.39 0.38
N ALA A 72 -3.96 -18.58 0.31
CA ALA A 72 -3.34 -19.91 0.39
C ALA A 72 -3.42 -20.55 1.79
N ARG A 73 -3.75 -19.79 2.84
CA ARG A 73 -3.90 -20.30 4.20
C ARG A 73 -5.39 -20.56 4.50
N PRO A 74 -5.84 -21.82 4.49
CA PRO A 74 -7.22 -22.14 4.83
C PRO A 74 -7.53 -21.67 6.25
N LEU A 75 -8.65 -20.97 6.43
CA LEU A 75 -9.19 -20.64 7.74
C LEU A 75 -9.62 -21.95 8.40
N LYS A 76 -8.79 -22.49 9.29
CA LYS A 76 -9.31 -23.51 10.20
C LYS A 76 -10.38 -22.85 11.07
N PRO A 77 -11.57 -23.46 11.26
CA PRO A 77 -12.56 -22.95 12.19
C PRO A 77 -11.91 -22.71 13.55
N GLY A 78 -12.02 -21.50 14.09
CA GLY A 78 -11.46 -21.13 15.40
C GLY A 78 -10.03 -20.58 15.41
N ASN A 79 -9.24 -20.70 14.33
CA ASN A 79 -7.89 -20.16 14.27
C ASN A 79 -7.79 -19.06 13.19
N ARG A 80 -7.92 -17.79 13.61
CA ARG A 80 -7.53 -16.66 12.77
C ARG A 80 -5.99 -16.65 12.67
N PRO A 81 -5.37 -16.86 11.49
CA PRO A 81 -3.93 -16.73 11.37
C PRO A 81 -3.52 -15.30 11.75
N PRO A 82 -2.39 -15.11 12.45
CA PRO A 82 -1.99 -13.79 12.92
C PRO A 82 -1.83 -12.84 11.73
N ALA A 83 -2.44 -11.66 11.85
CA ALA A 83 -2.22 -10.57 10.92
C ALA A 83 -0.72 -10.26 10.89
N ARG A 84 -0.07 -10.48 9.75
CA ARG A 84 1.34 -10.10 9.58
C ARG A 84 1.35 -8.65 9.12
N PRO A 85 1.95 -7.73 9.89
CA PRO A 85 2.05 -6.34 9.47
C PRO A 85 2.86 -6.26 8.17
N VAL A 86 2.49 -5.31 7.32
CA VAL A 86 3.25 -5.00 6.12
C VAL A 86 4.28 -3.95 6.48
N ARG A 87 5.54 -4.23 6.16
CA ARG A 87 6.61 -3.22 6.27
C ARG A 87 6.44 -2.23 5.12
N VAL A 88 6.18 -0.98 5.48
CA VAL A 88 6.04 0.14 4.55
C VAL A 88 7.20 1.09 4.80
N HIS A 89 7.99 1.32 3.76
CA HIS A 89 9.08 2.29 3.80
C HIS A 89 8.52 3.70 3.75
N TYR A 90 9.30 4.66 4.26
CA TYR A 90 8.88 6.05 4.32
C TYR A 90 8.52 6.65 2.95
N ASP A 91 9.29 6.33 1.91
CA ASP A 91 9.02 6.78 0.54
C ASP A 91 7.67 6.24 0.01
N GLU A 92 7.34 5.01 0.36
CA GLU A 92 6.09 4.36 -0.01
C GLU A 92 4.90 4.96 0.75
N LEU A 93 5.10 5.25 2.04
CA LEU A 93 4.11 5.90 2.89
C LEU A 93 3.77 7.30 2.39
N VAL A 94 4.81 8.10 2.12
CA VAL A 94 4.65 9.45 1.56
C VAL A 94 3.95 9.39 0.21
N ALA A 95 4.34 8.46 -0.68
CA ALA A 95 3.70 8.31 -1.97
C ALA A 95 2.21 7.96 -1.86
N VAL A 96 1.83 7.08 -0.93
CA VAL A 96 0.41 6.75 -0.65
C VAL A 96 -0.34 7.98 -0.17
N LEU A 97 0.23 8.76 0.75
CA LEU A 97 -0.43 9.95 1.31
C LEU A 97 -0.57 11.09 0.29
N GLN A 98 0.44 11.29 -0.56
CA GLN A 98 0.39 12.27 -1.65
C GLN A 98 -0.71 11.95 -2.66
N ASN A 99 -0.97 10.66 -2.89
CA ASN A 99 -2.00 10.19 -3.83
C ASN A 99 -3.30 9.77 -3.14
N ARG A 100 -3.52 10.17 -1.88
CA ARG A 100 -4.66 9.68 -1.07
C ARG A 100 -6.01 9.95 -1.70
N SER A 101 -6.22 11.15 -2.24
CA SER A 101 -7.48 11.50 -2.92
C SER A 101 -7.69 10.59 -4.13
N ALA A 102 -6.65 10.40 -4.94
CA ALA A 102 -6.66 9.53 -6.11
C ALA A 102 -6.97 8.07 -5.74
N LEU A 103 -6.45 7.57 -4.61
CA LEU A 103 -6.72 6.20 -4.12
C LEU A 103 -8.19 5.95 -3.73
N THR A 104 -8.98 7.00 -3.50
CA THR A 104 -10.43 6.84 -3.26
C THR A 104 -11.24 6.68 -4.55
N TYR A 105 -10.65 7.01 -5.70
CA TYR A 105 -11.26 6.77 -7.01
C TYR A 105 -11.06 5.31 -7.39
N THR A 106 -12.01 4.48 -6.97
CA THR A 106 -12.05 3.05 -7.27
C THR A 106 -13.49 2.60 -7.55
N ASN A 107 -13.65 1.55 -8.35
CA ASN A 107 -14.94 0.88 -8.58
C ASN A 107 -15.34 -0.08 -7.45
N LEU A 108 -14.84 0.16 -6.23
CA LEU A 108 -15.17 -0.62 -5.04
C LEU A 108 -16.60 -0.33 -4.55
N ALA A 109 -17.20 -1.30 -3.85
CA ALA A 109 -18.46 -1.11 -3.15
C ALA A 109 -18.32 -0.06 -2.02
N GLU A 110 -19.43 0.55 -1.58
CA GLU A 110 -19.37 1.59 -0.53
C GLU A 110 -18.72 1.10 0.77
N VAL A 111 -19.02 -0.14 1.19
CA VAL A 111 -18.43 -0.74 2.39
C VAL A 111 -16.91 -0.90 2.25
N GLU A 112 -16.44 -1.31 1.07
CA GLU A 112 -15.02 -1.47 0.77
C GLU A 112 -14.31 -0.12 0.68
N LYS A 113 -14.99 0.93 0.17
CA LYS A 113 -14.48 2.30 0.18
C LYS A 113 -14.28 2.84 1.59
N LEU A 114 -15.23 2.58 2.49
CA LEU A 114 -15.10 2.95 3.91
C LEU A 114 -13.95 2.20 4.58
N GLN A 115 -13.79 0.90 4.29
CA GLN A 115 -12.65 0.11 4.77
C GLN A 115 -11.33 0.66 4.24
N LEU A 116 -11.24 0.98 2.95
CA LEU A 116 -10.06 1.60 2.34
C LEU A 116 -9.72 2.94 3.00
N GLN A 117 -10.72 3.78 3.27
CA GLN A 117 -10.52 5.05 3.98
C GLN A 117 -9.99 4.85 5.40
N ARG A 118 -10.48 3.85 6.13
CA ARG A 118 -9.95 3.46 7.45
C ARG A 118 -8.47 3.11 7.34
N VAL A 119 -8.12 2.24 6.40
CA VAL A 119 -6.73 1.81 6.19
C VAL A 119 -5.83 2.97 5.81
N LEU A 120 -6.27 3.87 4.92
CA LEU A 120 -5.52 5.09 4.59
C LEU A 120 -5.38 6.03 5.80
N GLY A 121 -6.38 6.08 6.68
CA GLY A 121 -6.32 6.76 7.96
C GLY A 121 -5.25 6.18 8.88
N GLU A 122 -5.14 4.85 8.96
CA GLU A 122 -4.07 4.17 9.68
C GLU A 122 -2.70 4.52 9.10
N PHE A 123 -2.53 4.49 7.78
CA PHE A 123 -1.29 4.94 7.12
C PHE A 123 -0.91 6.36 7.55
N GLN A 124 -1.86 7.29 7.56
CA GLN A 124 -1.61 8.66 8.01
C GLN A 124 -1.24 8.69 9.50
N ARG A 125 -1.97 7.98 10.36
CA ARG A 125 -1.71 7.91 11.80
C ARG A 125 -0.30 7.41 12.09
N TYR A 126 0.13 6.32 11.43
CA TYR A 126 1.49 5.79 11.56
C TYR A 126 2.57 6.71 10.98
N SER A 127 2.25 7.50 9.95
CA SER A 127 3.20 8.49 9.41
C SER A 127 3.46 9.67 10.34
N LEU A 128 2.47 10.03 11.17
CA LEU A 128 2.53 11.16 12.09
C LEU A 128 2.89 10.74 13.51
N SER A 129 2.80 9.45 13.83
CA SER A 129 3.14 8.94 15.15
C SER A 129 4.66 8.91 15.34
N LEU A 130 5.13 9.78 16.23
CA LEU A 130 6.48 9.72 16.79
C LEU A 130 6.53 8.85 18.06
N GLU A 131 5.43 8.20 18.45
CA GLU A 131 5.33 7.43 19.70
C GLU A 131 6.38 6.32 19.76
N CYS A 132 6.75 5.74 18.61
CA CYS A 132 7.81 4.73 18.51
C CYS A 132 9.22 5.27 18.87
N TYR A 133 9.37 6.61 18.93
CA TYR A 133 10.63 7.32 19.18
C TYR A 133 10.67 8.02 20.52
N ILE A 134 9.51 8.33 21.07
CA ILE A 134 9.39 8.94 22.39
C ILE A 134 9.41 7.79 23.41
N ASN A 135 10.61 7.29 23.68
CA ASN A 135 10.85 6.49 24.88
C ASN A 135 10.75 7.44 26.09
N PHE A 136 9.59 7.51 26.73
CA PHE A 136 9.52 7.97 28.12
C PHE A 136 10.19 6.90 28.98
N ARG A 137 11.47 7.10 29.29
CA ARG A 137 12.12 6.49 30.45
C ARG A 137 11.91 7.38 31.66
#